data_AF-A0AAV9WZL8-F1
#
_entry.id   AF-A0AAV9WZL8-F1
#
_cell.length_a   1.000
_cell.length_b   1.000
_cell.length_c   1.000
_cell.angle_alpha   90.00
_cell.angle_beta   90.00
_cell.angle_gamma   90.00
#
_symmetry.space_group_name_H-M   'P 1'
#
loop_
_entity.id
_entity.type
_entity.pdbx_description
1 polymer ?
#
loop_
_entity_poly.entity_id
_entity_poly.type
_entity_poly.pdbx_seq_one_letter_code
_entity_poly.pdbx_strand_id
1 'polypeptide(L)'
;MTLHALAFVFLLAIASSLSHFQDENIISATGARLLLTPNEVLLRRLETFRIRQGVPNISNRDILLLNALKTREGRLLYAAYGPRPLIECAWCTPLDPTSYLYYRVPSIALPHIANIAILGVATSSFSSKVAGSLRIHATIAGLAVAMGEVLVVYNFDILQNTQAARPEDTYWFHWQLLTYRGISIAAVNFLFGVALYLSATGRYGFAPVSDREKIEAVAKSIELGLGHIRTSLFVKSTTIRNDSTLDYISNFWKKEAANRQEIANQLETTKSEVLGRMDIESINQEAFKFTSNLFDAMTAAKPTAGPDHVSPSD
;
A
#
# COMPACT_ATOMS: atom_id res chain seq x y z
N MET A 1 -5.05 -3.86 16.33
CA MET A 1 -5.72 -2.64 16.84
C MET A 1 -5.96 -1.61 15.75
N THR A 2 -4.95 -1.26 14.95
CA THR A 2 -5.03 -0.26 13.85
C THR A 2 -5.97 -0.66 12.70
N LEU A 3 -6.00 -1.94 12.32
CA LEU A 3 -6.97 -2.44 11.31
C LEU A 3 -8.42 -2.30 11.78
N HIS A 4 -8.70 -2.53 13.07
CA HIS A 4 -10.04 -2.34 13.63
C HIS A 4 -10.45 -0.86 13.64
N ALA A 5 -9.50 0.05 13.88
CA ALA A 5 -9.77 1.49 13.80
C ALA A 5 -10.14 1.91 12.35
N LEU A 6 -9.43 1.43 11.34
CA LEU A 6 -9.77 1.69 9.94
C LEU A 6 -11.11 1.07 9.54
N ALA A 7 -11.38 -0.16 9.98
CA ALA A 7 -12.67 -0.81 9.74
C ALA A 7 -13.83 -0.05 10.41
N PHE A 8 -13.61 0.46 11.63
CA PHE A 8 -14.60 1.29 12.32
C PHE A 8 -14.86 2.61 11.59
N VAL A 9 -13.81 3.31 11.15
CA VAL A 9 -13.97 4.54 10.34
C VAL A 9 -14.66 4.26 9.02
N PHE A 10 -14.33 3.14 8.37
CA PHE A 10 -15.00 2.70 7.14
C PHE A 10 -16.50 2.48 7.36
N LEU A 11 -16.88 1.74 8.41
CA LEU A 11 -18.28 1.51 8.75
C LEU A 11 -19.00 2.81 9.10
N LEU A 12 -18.34 3.71 9.85
CA LEU A 12 -18.89 5.01 10.21
C LEU A 12 -19.07 5.91 8.98
N ALA A 13 -18.13 5.88 8.03
CA ALA A 13 -18.20 6.63 6.78
C ALA A 13 -19.31 6.11 5.86
N ILE A 14 -19.55 4.79 5.84
CA ILE A 14 -20.70 4.21 5.14
C ILE A 14 -21.99 4.59 5.86
N ALA A 15 -22.05 4.46 7.18
CA ALA A 15 -23.23 4.84 7.94
C ALA A 15 -23.59 6.32 7.73
N SER A 16 -22.60 7.22 7.70
CA SER A 16 -22.86 8.65 7.43
C SER A 16 -23.27 8.94 5.99
N SER A 17 -22.97 8.05 5.04
CA SER A 17 -23.43 8.15 3.65
C SER A 17 -24.91 7.75 3.48
N LEU A 18 -25.47 6.99 4.43
CA LEU A 18 -26.88 6.61 4.43
C LEU A 18 -27.76 7.82 4.78
N SER A 19 -28.79 8.03 3.98
CA SER A 19 -29.77 9.11 4.16
C SER A 19 -30.47 9.08 5.52
N HIS A 20 -30.54 7.92 6.18
CA HIS A 20 -31.14 7.78 7.51
C HIS A 20 -30.38 8.50 8.63
N PHE A 21 -29.05 8.63 8.50
CA PHE A 21 -28.21 9.31 9.51
C PHE A 21 -27.95 10.79 9.17
N GLN A 22 -28.53 11.28 8.08
CA GLN A 22 -28.41 12.68 7.66
C GLN A 22 -29.60 13.50 8.16
N ASP A 23 -29.43 14.82 8.23
CA ASP A 23 -30.53 15.73 8.54
C ASP A 23 -31.65 15.55 7.52
N GLU A 24 -32.90 15.50 7.99
CA GLU A 24 -34.04 15.27 7.12
C GLU A 24 -34.27 16.47 6.16
N ASN A 25 -34.42 16.17 4.88
CA ASN A 25 -34.85 17.17 3.91
C ASN A 25 -36.38 17.34 3.98
N ILE A 26 -36.83 18.38 4.68
CA ILE A 26 -38.26 18.65 4.90
C ILE A 26 -39.01 18.88 3.58
N ILE A 27 -38.38 19.56 2.62
CA ILE A 27 -39.02 19.89 1.34
C ILE A 27 -39.19 18.61 0.51
N SER A 28 -38.17 17.76 0.46
CA SER A 28 -38.25 16.46 -0.21
C SER A 28 -39.20 15.50 0.50
N ALA A 29 -39.16 15.43 1.84
CA ALA A 29 -40.00 14.54 2.64
C ALA A 29 -41.49 14.87 2.55
N THR A 30 -41.83 16.16 2.41
CA THR A 30 -43.21 16.63 2.22
C THR A 30 -43.65 16.65 0.75
N GLY A 31 -42.79 16.26 -0.19
CA GLY A 31 -43.06 16.32 -1.63
C GLY A 31 -43.35 17.74 -2.14
N ALA A 32 -42.78 18.75 -1.48
CA ALA A 32 -42.93 20.15 -1.87
C ALA A 32 -41.96 20.51 -2.99
N ARG A 33 -42.35 21.48 -3.82
CA ARG A 33 -41.48 22.05 -4.86
C ARG A 33 -40.67 23.17 -4.22
N LEU A 34 -39.34 23.17 -4.43
CA LEU A 34 -38.42 24.09 -3.76
C LEU A 34 -38.89 25.55 -3.85
N LEU A 35 -39.13 26.09 -5.05
CA LEU A 35 -39.48 27.52 -5.20
C LEU A 35 -40.97 27.80 -5.28
N LEU A 36 -41.78 26.83 -5.72
CA LEU A 36 -43.18 27.07 -6.09
C LEU A 36 -44.18 26.90 -4.94
N THR A 37 -43.85 26.09 -3.92
CA THR A 37 -44.79 25.79 -2.84
C THR A 37 -44.89 26.95 -1.85
N PRO A 38 -46.07 27.52 -1.57
CA PRO A 38 -46.22 28.55 -0.54
C PRO A 38 -45.85 28.04 0.86
N ASN A 39 -45.32 28.90 1.73
CA ASN A 39 -44.84 28.48 3.05
C ASN A 39 -45.96 27.94 3.95
N GLU A 40 -47.19 28.45 3.81
CA GLU A 40 -48.37 27.96 4.53
C GLU A 40 -48.72 26.52 4.15
N VAL A 41 -48.62 26.19 2.86
CA VAL A 41 -48.84 24.82 2.37
C VAL A 41 -47.74 23.90 2.88
N LEU A 42 -46.49 24.38 2.89
CA LEU A 42 -45.36 23.63 3.43
C LEU A 42 -45.55 23.34 4.93
N LEU A 43 -45.99 24.33 5.72
CA LEU A 43 -46.31 24.19 7.13
C LEU A 43 -47.37 23.09 7.35
N ARG A 44 -48.51 23.16 6.64
CA ARG A 44 -49.59 22.14 6.77
C ARG A 44 -49.13 20.73 6.39
N ARG A 45 -48.31 20.62 5.35
CA ARG A 45 -47.72 19.33 4.96
C ARG A 45 -46.74 18.81 5.99
N LEU A 46 -45.92 19.69 6.58
CA LEU A 46 -44.99 19.34 7.65
C LEU A 46 -45.74 18.88 8.91
N GLU A 47 -46.80 19.57 9.32
CA GLU A 47 -47.68 19.13 10.43
C GLU A 47 -48.17 17.70 10.21
N THR A 48 -48.74 17.44 9.03
CA THR A 48 -49.27 16.12 8.67
C THR A 48 -48.17 15.05 8.60
N PHE A 49 -46.96 15.44 8.20
CA PHE A 49 -45.81 14.56 8.14
C PHE A 49 -45.26 14.21 9.53
N ARG A 50 -45.15 15.21 10.43
CA ARG A 50 -44.74 15.01 11.83
C ARG A 50 -45.71 14.17 12.63
N ILE A 51 -47.02 14.38 12.45
CA ILE A 51 -48.07 13.55 13.06
C ILE A 51 -47.91 12.08 12.63
N ARG A 52 -47.61 11.82 11.35
CA ARG A 52 -47.34 10.46 10.85
C ARG A 52 -46.06 9.84 11.43
N GLN A 53 -45.08 10.66 11.82
CA GLN A 53 -43.89 10.23 12.54
C GLN A 53 -44.13 10.04 14.06
N GLY A 54 -45.35 10.27 14.55
CA GLY A 54 -45.70 10.16 15.98
C GLY A 54 -45.34 11.39 16.81
N VAL A 55 -44.99 12.51 16.17
CA VAL A 55 -44.70 13.78 16.85
C VAL A 55 -45.95 14.66 16.82
N PRO A 56 -46.58 14.97 17.97
CA PRO A 56 -47.89 15.61 18.01
C PRO A 56 -47.86 17.10 17.63
N ASN A 57 -46.74 17.79 17.88
CA ASN A 57 -46.58 19.23 17.65
C ASN A 57 -45.33 19.54 16.85
N ILE A 58 -45.36 20.64 16.10
CA ILE A 58 -44.18 21.17 15.40
C ILE A 58 -43.11 21.60 16.42
N SER A 59 -41.86 21.23 16.16
CA SER A 59 -40.73 21.62 17.00
C SER A 59 -40.35 23.10 16.80
N ASN A 60 -39.77 23.75 17.83
CA ASN A 60 -39.22 25.10 17.70
C ASN A 60 -38.19 25.20 16.55
N ARG A 61 -37.41 24.14 16.30
CA ARG A 61 -36.47 24.08 15.16
C ARG A 61 -37.17 24.16 13.82
N ASP A 62 -38.30 23.47 13.68
CA ASP A 62 -39.12 23.48 12.46
C ASP A 62 -39.72 24.88 12.21
N ILE A 63 -40.17 25.57 13.27
CA ILE A 63 -40.71 26.94 13.18
C ILE A 63 -39.63 27.92 12.71
N LEU A 64 -38.43 27.86 13.30
CA LEU A 64 -37.30 28.70 12.90
C LEU A 64 -36.89 28.45 11.44
N LEU A 65 -36.84 27.18 11.04
CA LEU A 65 -36.51 26.80 9.68
C LEU A 65 -37.60 27.27 8.69
N LEU A 66 -38.88 27.09 9.01
CA LEU A 66 -39.98 27.59 8.18
C LEU A 66 -39.98 29.11 8.07
N ASN A 67 -39.51 29.85 9.08
CA ASN A 67 -39.31 31.29 8.96
C ASN A 67 -38.19 31.63 7.96
N ALA A 68 -37.07 30.91 7.97
CA ALA A 68 -35.99 31.08 7.00
C ALA A 68 -36.41 30.70 5.56
N LEU A 69 -37.29 29.72 5.40
CA LEU A 69 -37.80 29.26 4.09
C LEU A 69 -38.91 30.15 3.50
N LYS A 70 -39.31 31.23 4.18
CA LYS A 70 -40.29 32.19 3.64
C LYS A 70 -39.79 32.92 2.40
N THR A 71 -38.49 33.24 2.35
CA THR A 71 -37.87 33.96 1.24
C THR A 71 -37.35 33.01 0.17
N ARG A 72 -37.23 33.49 -1.07
CA ARG A 72 -36.70 32.70 -2.19
C ARG A 72 -35.25 32.31 -1.93
N GLU A 73 -34.47 33.25 -1.44
CA GLU A 73 -33.04 33.13 -1.13
C GLU A 73 -32.83 32.08 -0.03
N GLY A 74 -33.65 32.10 1.02
CA GLY A 74 -33.58 31.12 2.11
C GLY A 74 -33.77 29.68 1.62
N ARG A 75 -34.62 29.46 0.61
CA ARG A 75 -34.82 28.13 0.02
C ARG A 75 -33.65 27.66 -0.83
N LEU A 76 -33.03 28.56 -1.59
CA LEU A 76 -31.82 28.23 -2.36
C LEU A 76 -30.66 27.91 -1.41
N LEU A 77 -30.49 28.72 -0.36
CA LEU A 77 -29.50 28.50 0.69
C LEU A 77 -29.75 27.19 1.45
N TYR A 78 -31.01 26.81 1.67
CA TYR A 78 -31.36 25.52 2.26
C TYR A 78 -30.90 24.34 1.41
N ALA A 79 -31.10 24.39 0.09
CA ALA A 79 -30.63 23.33 -0.81
C ALA A 79 -29.10 23.23 -0.86
N ALA A 80 -28.40 24.37 -0.78
CA ALA A 80 -26.94 24.44 -0.81
C ALA A 80 -26.28 24.03 0.52
N TYR A 81 -26.73 24.60 1.63
CA TYR A 81 -26.04 24.53 2.92
C TYR A 81 -26.76 23.67 3.98
N GLY A 82 -28.02 23.31 3.76
CA GLY A 82 -28.82 22.48 4.67
C GLY A 82 -29.50 23.28 5.79
N PRO A 83 -30.17 22.61 6.74
CA PRO A 83 -30.98 23.27 7.77
C PRO A 83 -30.15 24.03 8.82
N ARG A 84 -29.03 23.47 9.27
CA ARG A 84 -28.30 23.99 10.45
C ARG A 84 -27.79 25.43 10.29
N PRO A 85 -27.10 25.81 9.20
CA PRO A 85 -26.62 27.18 9.05
C PRO A 85 -27.74 28.22 9.00
N LEU A 86 -28.95 27.83 8.59
CA LEU A 86 -30.11 28.73 8.54
C LEU A 86 -30.74 29.01 9.91
N ILE A 87 -30.54 28.13 10.90
CA ILE A 87 -31.16 28.24 12.22
C ILE A 87 -30.15 28.50 13.35
N GLU A 88 -28.91 28.02 13.22
CA GLU A 88 -27.86 28.11 14.25
C GLU A 88 -26.88 29.28 14.00
N CYS A 89 -26.82 29.83 12.79
CA CYS A 89 -25.90 30.94 12.48
C CYS A 89 -26.54 32.31 12.77
N ALA A 90 -26.05 33.01 13.79
CA ALA A 90 -26.56 34.32 14.19
C ALA A 90 -26.06 35.50 13.31
N TRP A 91 -24.95 35.31 12.59
CA TRP A 91 -24.28 36.37 11.82
C TRP A 91 -24.37 36.16 10.30
N CYS A 92 -24.95 35.05 9.84
CA CYS A 92 -25.11 34.76 8.43
C CYS A 92 -26.24 35.61 7.84
N THR A 93 -26.04 36.14 6.63
CA THR A 93 -27.02 37.00 5.96
C THR A 93 -27.32 36.51 4.55
N PRO A 94 -28.58 36.53 4.07
CA PRO A 94 -28.90 36.11 2.71
C PRO A 94 -28.25 36.98 1.62
N LEU A 95 -27.87 38.23 1.93
CA LEU A 95 -27.18 39.13 0.99
C LEU A 95 -25.73 38.70 0.74
N ASP A 96 -25.10 38.02 1.70
CA ASP A 96 -23.77 37.44 1.56
C ASP A 96 -23.83 35.92 1.75
N PRO A 97 -24.07 35.15 0.67
CA PRO A 97 -24.11 33.69 0.72
C PRO A 97 -22.82 33.05 1.24
N THR A 98 -21.68 33.75 1.18
CA THR A 98 -20.39 33.23 1.65
C THR A 98 -20.32 33.13 3.17
N SER A 99 -21.10 33.94 3.89
CA SER A 99 -21.23 33.84 5.35
C SER A 99 -21.68 32.44 5.82
N TYR A 100 -22.61 31.82 5.11
CA TYR A 100 -23.07 30.44 5.37
C TYR A 100 -22.00 29.39 5.07
N LEU A 101 -21.17 29.62 4.05
CA LEU A 101 -20.05 28.74 3.73
C LEU A 101 -19.03 28.76 4.87
N TYR A 102 -18.62 29.93 5.35
CA TYR A 102 -17.68 30.08 6.46
C TYR A 102 -18.16 29.40 7.74
N TYR A 103 -19.45 29.53 8.07
CA TYR A 103 -20.04 28.81 9.19
C TYR A 103 -19.94 27.28 9.01
N ARG A 104 -20.07 26.78 7.77
CA ARG A 104 -20.05 25.35 7.46
C ARG A 104 -18.63 24.77 7.36
N VAL A 105 -17.59 25.58 7.13
CA VAL A 105 -16.19 25.11 6.97
C VAL A 105 -15.75 24.12 8.04
N PRO A 106 -15.98 24.34 9.35
CA PRO A 106 -15.58 23.38 10.38
C PRO A 106 -16.25 22.01 10.20
N SER A 107 -17.53 21.99 9.84
CA SER A 107 -18.27 20.74 9.60
C SER A 107 -17.81 19.98 8.34
N ILE A 108 -17.14 20.68 7.41
CA ILE A 108 -16.52 20.09 6.23
C ILE A 108 -15.11 19.59 6.56
N ALA A 109 -14.31 20.40 7.25
CA ALA A 109 -12.91 20.10 7.53
C ALA A 109 -12.73 19.02 8.60
N LEU A 110 -13.55 19.03 9.66
CA LEU A 110 -13.41 18.12 10.81
C LEU A 110 -13.36 16.63 10.43
N PRO A 111 -14.28 16.07 9.61
CA PRO A 111 -14.22 14.65 9.22
C PRO A 111 -12.96 14.31 8.43
N HIS A 112 -12.43 15.21 7.59
CA HIS A 112 -11.19 14.99 6.86
C HIS A 112 -9.98 15.00 7.79
N ILE A 113 -9.90 15.97 8.70
CA ILE A 113 -8.83 16.04 9.70
C ILE A 113 -8.83 14.78 10.56
N ALA A 114 -10.00 14.36 11.05
CA ALA A 114 -10.15 13.13 11.83
C ALA A 114 -9.72 11.90 11.02
N ASN A 115 -10.14 11.80 9.75
CA ASN A 115 -9.76 10.68 8.88
C ASN A 115 -8.25 10.63 8.62
N ILE A 116 -7.63 11.77 8.29
CA ILE A 116 -6.18 11.87 8.06
C ILE A 116 -5.41 11.50 9.34
N ALA A 117 -5.88 11.95 10.51
CA ALA A 117 -5.27 11.58 11.79
C ALA A 117 -5.33 10.07 12.03
N ILE A 118 -6.47 9.43 11.78
CA ILE A 118 -6.63 7.98 11.95
C ILE A 118 -5.79 7.20 10.93
N LEU A 119 -5.77 7.63 9.67
CA LEU A 119 -4.87 7.07 8.65
C LEU A 119 -3.40 7.22 9.05
N GLY A 120 -3.01 8.37 9.60
CA GLY A 120 -1.66 8.64 10.09
C GLY A 120 -1.26 7.73 11.24
N VAL A 121 -2.16 7.49 12.20
CA VAL A 121 -1.94 6.54 13.29
C VAL A 121 -1.88 5.10 12.77
N ALA A 122 -2.77 4.71 11.87
CA ALA A 122 -2.82 3.36 11.31
C ALA A 122 -1.59 3.03 10.45
N THR A 123 -1.03 4.03 9.76
CA THR A 123 0.21 3.94 8.96
C THR A 123 1.45 4.37 9.74
N SER A 124 1.33 4.55 11.05
CA SER A 124 2.49 4.87 11.89
C SER A 124 3.40 3.64 12.05
N SER A 125 4.69 3.89 12.30
CA SER A 125 5.68 2.84 12.53
C SER A 125 5.40 2.03 13.81
N PHE A 126 4.46 2.51 14.63
CA PHE A 126 3.93 1.81 15.80
C PHE A 126 3.10 0.58 15.42
N SER A 127 2.48 0.58 14.24
CA SER A 127 1.69 -0.56 13.76
C SER A 127 2.57 -1.64 13.11
N SER A 128 3.43 -1.23 12.16
CA SER A 128 4.45 -2.08 11.55
C SER A 128 5.44 -1.21 10.78
N LYS A 129 6.67 -1.70 10.58
CA LYS A 129 7.67 -1.00 9.75
C LYS A 129 7.18 -0.78 8.32
N VAL A 130 6.46 -1.77 7.76
CA VAL A 130 5.90 -1.71 6.40
C VAL A 130 4.80 -0.65 6.29
N ALA A 131 3.93 -0.55 7.30
CA ALA A 131 2.88 0.48 7.36
C ALA A 131 3.46 1.90 7.29
N GLY A 132 4.68 2.10 7.81
CA GLY A 132 5.39 3.38 7.76
C GLY A 132 5.63 3.90 6.34
N SER A 133 5.89 3.02 5.36
CA SER A 133 6.12 3.41 3.96
C SER A 133 4.84 3.92 3.27
N LEU A 134 3.68 3.41 3.69
CA LEU A 134 2.38 3.80 3.16
C LEU A 134 1.88 5.13 3.73
N ARG A 135 2.54 5.66 4.78
CA ARG A 135 2.11 6.89 5.45
C ARG A 135 2.03 8.07 4.51
N ILE A 136 3.09 8.32 3.72
CA ILE A 136 3.12 9.45 2.79
C ILE A 136 1.99 9.34 1.75
N HIS A 137 1.75 8.13 1.24
CA HIS A 137 0.67 7.85 0.29
C HIS A 137 -0.71 8.03 0.92
N ALA A 138 -0.90 7.56 2.16
CA ALA A 138 -2.15 7.71 2.90
C ALA A 138 -2.46 9.19 3.23
N THR A 139 -1.45 9.96 3.62
CA THR A 139 -1.61 11.40 3.87
C THR A 139 -1.92 12.17 2.59
N ILE A 140 -1.24 11.84 1.47
CA ILE A 140 -1.50 12.46 0.17
C ILE A 140 -2.92 12.13 -0.30
N ALA A 141 -3.33 10.86 -0.21
CA ALA A 141 -4.68 10.45 -0.60
C ALA A 141 -5.77 11.11 0.25
N GLY A 142 -5.59 11.16 1.57
CA GLY A 142 -6.53 11.85 2.47
C GLY A 142 -6.62 13.35 2.17
N LEU A 143 -5.48 14.01 1.93
CA LEU A 143 -5.44 15.42 1.55
C LEU A 143 -6.08 15.67 0.18
N ALA A 144 -5.87 14.78 -0.79
CA ALA A 144 -6.44 14.87 -2.12
C ALA A 144 -7.98 14.82 -2.08
N VAL A 145 -8.56 13.92 -1.26
CA VAL A 145 -10.02 13.87 -1.07
C VAL A 145 -10.53 15.15 -0.41
N ALA A 146 -9.84 15.66 0.61
CA ALA A 146 -10.23 16.92 1.26
C ALA A 146 -10.17 18.11 0.28
N MET A 147 -9.11 18.21 -0.51
CA MET A 147 -8.97 19.27 -1.53
C MET A 147 -10.02 19.13 -2.64
N GLY A 148 -10.32 17.90 -3.07
CA GLY A 148 -11.39 17.64 -4.03
C GLY A 148 -12.75 18.13 -3.54
N GLU A 149 -13.08 17.89 -2.27
CA GLU A 149 -14.31 18.42 -1.67
C GLU A 149 -14.32 19.95 -1.64
N VAL A 150 -13.22 20.59 -1.24
CA VAL A 150 -13.11 22.06 -1.24
C VAL A 150 -13.32 22.63 -2.64
N LEU A 151 -12.76 22.01 -3.67
CA LEU A 151 -12.95 22.44 -5.06
C LEU A 151 -14.41 22.31 -5.50
N VAL A 152 -15.09 21.22 -5.16
CA VAL A 152 -16.52 21.04 -5.47
C VAL A 152 -17.37 22.10 -4.76
N VAL A 153 -17.09 22.39 -3.49
CA VAL A 153 -17.81 23.42 -2.73
C VAL A 153 -17.55 24.82 -3.25
N TYR A 154 -16.31 25.12 -3.64
CA TYR A 154 -15.92 26.44 -4.15
C TYR A 154 -16.54 26.76 -5.51
N ASN A 155 -16.65 25.77 -6.40
CA ASN A 155 -17.21 25.94 -7.74
C ASN A 155 -18.74 25.82 -7.79
N PHE A 156 -19.40 25.64 -6.64
CA PHE A 156 -20.85 25.43 -6.61
C PHE A 156 -21.63 26.73 -6.82
N ASP A 157 -22.49 26.76 -7.83
CA ASP A 157 -23.41 27.87 -8.08
C ASP A 157 -24.76 27.65 -7.38
N ILE A 158 -25.07 28.51 -6.42
CA ILE A 158 -26.33 28.50 -5.66
C ILE A 158 -27.53 28.79 -6.58
N LEU A 159 -27.33 29.51 -7.68
CA LEU A 159 -28.39 29.89 -8.60
C LEU A 159 -28.83 28.77 -9.53
N GLN A 160 -28.13 27.64 -9.57
CA GLN A 160 -28.48 26.49 -10.41
C GLN A 160 -29.92 26.00 -10.18
N ASN A 161 -30.38 26.02 -8.92
CA ASN A 161 -31.73 25.60 -8.53
C ASN A 161 -32.84 26.60 -8.90
N THR A 162 -32.50 27.76 -9.47
CA THR A 162 -33.51 28.75 -9.89
C THR A 162 -34.31 28.30 -11.12
N GLN A 163 -33.74 27.40 -11.93
CA GLN A 163 -34.37 26.87 -13.15
C GLN A 163 -35.16 25.58 -12.88
N ALA A 164 -35.02 24.98 -11.70
CA ALA A 164 -35.67 23.73 -11.35
C ALA A 164 -37.19 23.93 -11.13
N ALA A 165 -38.00 23.50 -12.10
CA ALA A 165 -39.46 23.58 -12.04
C ALA A 165 -40.09 22.36 -11.35
N ARG A 166 -39.42 21.20 -11.40
CA ARG A 166 -39.88 19.94 -10.82
C ARG A 166 -39.07 19.54 -9.59
N PRO A 167 -39.66 18.76 -8.66
CA PRO A 167 -38.92 18.22 -7.51
C PRO A 167 -37.72 17.35 -7.93
N GLU A 168 -37.86 16.59 -9.02
CA GLU A 168 -36.82 15.70 -9.58
C GLU A 168 -35.63 16.47 -10.17
N ASP A 169 -35.86 17.69 -10.66
CA ASP A 169 -34.81 18.55 -11.23
C ASP A 169 -34.05 19.34 -10.15
N THR A 170 -34.45 19.23 -8.88
CA THR A 170 -33.84 20.00 -7.79
C THR A 170 -32.55 19.34 -7.32
N TYR A 171 -31.45 20.09 -7.37
CA TYR A 171 -30.15 19.62 -6.95
C TYR A 171 -29.92 19.87 -5.46
N TRP A 172 -29.95 18.80 -4.67
CA TRP A 172 -29.80 18.82 -3.21
C TRP A 172 -28.33 18.73 -2.79
N PHE A 173 -27.57 19.79 -3.08
CA PHE A 173 -26.11 19.83 -2.90
C PHE A 173 -25.68 19.45 -1.48
N HIS A 174 -26.35 19.96 -0.44
CA HIS A 174 -25.98 19.65 0.95
C HIS A 174 -25.93 18.14 1.23
N TRP A 175 -26.97 17.40 0.83
CA TRP A 175 -27.12 15.96 1.10
C TRP A 175 -26.20 15.13 0.21
N GLN A 176 -26.09 15.48 -1.07
CA GLN A 176 -25.17 14.82 -1.99
C GLN A 176 -23.72 14.96 -1.53
N LEU A 177 -23.32 16.13 -1.02
CA LEU A 177 -22.00 16.35 -0.47
C LEU A 177 -21.70 15.42 0.70
N LEU A 178 -22.66 15.22 1.61
CA LEU A 178 -22.53 14.29 2.74
C LEU A 178 -22.34 12.85 2.26
N THR A 179 -23.12 12.42 1.27
CA THR A 179 -23.00 11.08 0.69
C THR A 179 -21.67 10.88 -0.04
N TYR A 180 -21.26 11.82 -0.90
CA TYR A 180 -19.98 11.75 -1.61
C TYR A 180 -18.79 11.77 -0.65
N ARG A 181 -18.85 12.57 0.42
CA ARG A 181 -17.82 12.59 1.47
C ARG A 181 -17.69 11.22 2.14
N GLY A 182 -18.81 10.65 2.59
CA GLY A 182 -18.83 9.33 3.23
C GLY A 182 -18.24 8.25 2.33
N ILE A 183 -18.67 8.19 1.06
CA ILE A 183 -18.17 7.23 0.07
C ILE A 183 -16.67 7.43 -0.20
N SER A 184 -16.21 8.68 -0.35
CA SER A 184 -14.80 8.98 -0.65
C SER A 184 -13.90 8.59 0.51
N ILE A 185 -14.29 8.91 1.75
CA ILE A 185 -13.57 8.51 2.96
C ILE A 185 -13.57 6.98 3.09
N ALA A 186 -14.71 6.32 2.87
CA ALA A 186 -14.81 4.87 2.93
C ALA A 186 -13.89 4.19 1.89
N ALA A 187 -13.87 4.68 0.65
CA ALA A 187 -13.03 4.16 -0.41
C ALA A 187 -11.53 4.23 -0.05
N VAL A 188 -11.05 5.37 0.45
CA VAL A 188 -9.66 5.52 0.88
C VAL A 188 -9.33 4.56 2.03
N ASN A 189 -10.17 4.50 3.06
CA ASN A 189 -9.93 3.61 4.20
C ASN A 189 -9.96 2.14 3.81
N PHE A 190 -10.84 1.75 2.88
CA PHE A 190 -10.90 0.40 2.35
C PHE A 190 -9.61 0.03 1.62
N LEU A 191 -9.13 0.88 0.71
CA LEU A 191 -7.89 0.64 -0.04
C LEU A 191 -6.68 0.48 0.88
N PHE A 192 -6.49 1.40 1.83
CA PHE A 192 -5.38 1.31 2.77
C PHE A 192 -5.56 0.18 3.79
N GLY A 193 -6.79 -0.12 4.21
CA GLY A 193 -7.09 -1.26 5.06
C GLY A 193 -6.72 -2.59 4.39
N VAL A 194 -7.07 -2.76 3.11
CA VAL A 194 -6.68 -3.93 2.31
C VAL A 194 -5.17 -3.98 2.11
N ALA A 195 -4.52 -2.86 1.77
CA ALA A 195 -3.06 -2.81 1.61
C ALA A 195 -2.32 -3.21 2.90
N LEU A 196 -2.79 -2.73 4.06
CA LEU A 196 -2.24 -3.10 5.36
C LEU A 196 -2.50 -4.58 5.70
N TYR A 197 -3.69 -5.10 5.38
CA TYR A 197 -4.01 -6.51 5.58
C TYR A 197 -3.14 -7.44 4.73
N LEU A 198 -2.95 -7.12 3.44
CA LEU A 198 -2.10 -7.89 2.52
C LEU A 198 -0.62 -7.79 2.90
N SER A 199 -0.18 -6.63 3.39
CA SER A 199 1.16 -6.44 3.93
C SER A 199 1.39 -7.25 5.20
N ALA A 200 0.44 -7.25 6.13
CA ALA A 200 0.55 -7.97 7.40
C ALA A 200 0.54 -9.50 7.20
N THR A 201 -0.19 -10.01 6.20
CA THR A 201 -0.25 -11.44 5.88
C THR A 201 0.93 -11.93 5.02
N GLY A 202 1.89 -11.06 4.70
CA GLY A 202 3.07 -11.41 3.88
C GLY A 202 2.74 -11.78 2.44
N ARG A 203 1.50 -11.57 2.00
CA ARG A 203 0.99 -11.97 0.68
C ARG A 203 1.34 -10.94 -0.40
N TYR A 204 1.58 -9.71 0.00
CA TYR A 204 2.10 -8.65 -0.85
C TYR A 204 3.62 -8.55 -0.66
N GLY A 205 4.38 -8.92 -1.70
CA GLY A 205 5.86 -8.93 -1.71
C GLY A 205 6.55 -7.57 -1.62
N PHE A 206 5.81 -6.50 -1.28
CA PHE A 206 6.41 -5.26 -0.83
C PHE A 206 6.85 -5.49 0.63
N ALA A 207 8.06 -5.99 0.81
CA ALA A 207 8.86 -5.65 1.96
C ALA A 207 9.58 -4.34 1.59
N PRO A 208 9.01 -3.14 1.83
CA PRO A 208 9.73 -1.92 1.62
C PRO A 208 10.70 -1.81 2.78
N VAL A 209 11.84 -2.50 2.67
CA VAL A 209 13.03 -2.08 3.38
C VAL A 209 13.29 -0.67 2.88
N SER A 210 13.02 0.32 3.73
CA SER A 210 13.23 1.73 3.43
C SER A 210 14.63 1.90 2.84
N ASP A 211 14.79 2.69 1.77
CA ASP A 211 16.10 2.82 1.12
C ASP A 211 17.19 3.33 2.08
N ARG A 212 16.79 4.08 3.13
CA ARG A 212 17.67 4.46 4.24
C ARG A 212 18.12 3.26 5.06
N GLU A 213 17.25 2.29 5.30
CA GLU A 213 17.53 1.07 6.06
C GLU A 213 18.40 0.11 5.24
N LYS A 214 18.28 0.11 3.90
CA LYS A 214 19.24 -0.56 3.01
C LYS A 214 20.61 0.09 3.08
N ILE A 215 20.68 1.43 3.01
CA ILE A 215 21.95 2.17 3.10
C ILE A 215 22.58 1.94 4.47
N GLU A 216 21.81 1.96 5.55
CA GLU A 216 22.30 1.72 6.92
C GLU A 216 22.76 0.27 7.10
N ALA A 217 22.06 -0.71 6.54
CA ALA A 217 22.49 -2.11 6.57
C ALA A 217 23.80 -2.33 5.80
N VAL A 218 23.95 -1.68 4.64
CA VAL A 218 25.19 -1.71 3.84
C VAL A 218 26.32 -0.95 4.55
N ALA A 219 26.04 0.20 5.15
CA ALA A 219 27.02 0.94 5.93
C ALA A 219 27.52 0.11 7.12
N LYS A 220 26.60 -0.56 7.84
CA LYS A 220 26.94 -1.43 8.97
C LYS A 220 27.75 -2.66 8.54
N SER A 221 27.46 -3.25 7.38
CA SER A 221 28.26 -4.37 6.87
C SER A 221 29.66 -3.91 6.43
N ILE A 222 29.78 -2.71 5.86
CA ILE A 222 31.07 -2.09 5.54
C ILE A 222 31.87 -1.77 6.81
N GLU A 223 31.24 -1.22 7.85
CA GLU A 223 31.89 -0.95 9.13
C GLU A 223 32.43 -2.22 9.79
N LEU A 224 31.64 -3.30 9.78
CA LEU A 224 32.08 -4.61 10.27
C LEU A 224 33.27 -5.14 9.44
N GLY A 225 33.19 -5.05 8.11
CA GLY A 225 34.30 -5.44 7.21
C GLY A 225 35.58 -4.62 7.46
N LEU A 226 35.45 -3.31 7.60
CA LEU A 226 36.57 -2.42 7.94
C LEU A 226 37.15 -2.73 9.32
N GLY A 227 36.31 -3.10 10.29
CA GLY A 227 36.75 -3.58 11.61
C GLY A 227 37.66 -4.80 11.49
N HIS A 228 37.25 -5.83 10.73
CA HIS A 228 38.07 -7.02 10.50
C HIS A 228 39.39 -6.74 9.75
N ILE A 229 39.37 -5.82 8.78
CA ILE A 229 40.58 -5.40 8.07
C ILE A 229 41.54 -4.66 9.02
N ARG A 230 41.03 -3.73 9.84
CA ARG A 230 41.85 -2.99 10.80
C ARG A 230 42.47 -3.90 11.85
N THR A 231 41.71 -4.86 12.38
CA THR A 231 42.24 -5.80 13.38
C THR A 231 43.26 -6.74 12.77
N SER A 232 43.04 -7.27 11.56
CA SER A 232 44.02 -8.11 10.87
C SER A 232 45.31 -7.36 10.51
N LEU A 233 45.20 -6.10 10.05
CA LEU A 233 46.35 -5.24 9.80
C LEU A 233 47.12 -4.92 11.09
N PHE A 234 46.41 -4.66 12.19
CA PHE A 234 47.03 -4.43 13.49
C PHE A 234 47.81 -5.66 13.94
N VAL A 235 47.21 -6.85 13.90
CA VAL A 235 47.90 -8.11 14.23
C VAL A 235 49.13 -8.29 13.35
N LYS A 236 49.01 -8.19 12.03
CA LYS A 236 50.15 -8.31 11.10
C LYS A 236 51.25 -7.30 11.40
N SER A 237 50.90 -6.05 11.66
CA SER A 237 51.86 -4.99 12.00
C SER A 237 52.58 -5.28 13.31
N THR A 238 51.87 -5.70 14.35
CA THR A 238 52.47 -6.09 15.64
C THR A 238 53.38 -7.30 15.51
N THR A 239 52.99 -8.29 14.69
CA THR A 239 53.80 -9.47 14.40
C THR A 239 55.08 -9.12 13.64
N ILE A 240 55.01 -8.22 12.65
CA ILE A 240 56.19 -7.77 11.89
C ILE A 240 57.12 -6.92 12.76
N ARG A 241 56.59 -6.18 13.72
CA ARG A 241 57.42 -5.32 14.57
C ARG A 241 58.15 -6.07 15.67
N ASN A 242 57.77 -7.32 15.96
CA ASN A 242 58.42 -8.15 16.96
C ASN A 242 59.36 -9.17 16.31
N ASP A 243 60.67 -8.92 16.40
CA ASP A 243 61.73 -9.74 15.79
C ASP A 243 61.64 -11.23 16.19
N SER A 244 61.25 -11.52 17.43
CA SER A 244 61.12 -12.91 17.92
C SER A 244 59.99 -13.69 17.23
N THR A 245 58.89 -13.02 16.90
CA THR A 245 57.73 -13.65 16.24
C THR A 245 57.96 -13.73 14.73
N LEU A 246 58.61 -12.71 14.15
CA LEU A 246 59.05 -12.76 12.76
C LEU A 246 60.00 -13.92 12.48
N ASP A 247 60.99 -14.14 13.35
CA ASP A 247 61.94 -15.23 13.17
C ASP A 247 61.24 -16.59 13.28
N TYR A 248 60.34 -16.75 14.25
CA TYR A 248 59.49 -17.95 14.34
C TYR A 248 58.68 -18.21 13.07
N ILE A 249 58.02 -17.20 12.50
CA ILE A 249 57.21 -17.32 11.28
C ILE A 249 58.11 -17.64 10.06
N SER A 250 59.25 -16.97 9.94
CA SER A 250 60.24 -17.24 8.88
C SER A 250 60.72 -18.69 8.93
N ASN A 251 61.06 -19.18 10.13
CA ASN A 251 61.51 -20.54 10.34
C ASN A 251 60.39 -21.57 10.10
N PHE A 252 59.15 -21.26 10.47
CA PHE A 252 57.99 -22.08 10.14
C PHE A 252 57.81 -22.24 8.63
N TRP A 253 57.82 -21.13 7.87
CA TRP A 253 57.66 -21.19 6.41
C TRP A 253 58.83 -21.88 5.71
N LYS A 254 60.07 -21.70 6.19
CA LYS A 254 61.23 -22.45 5.70
C LYS A 254 61.08 -23.96 5.95
N LYS A 255 60.62 -24.35 7.14
CA LYS A 255 60.39 -25.76 7.49
C LYS A 255 59.27 -26.37 6.66
N GLU A 256 58.18 -25.64 6.45
CA GLU A 256 57.06 -26.09 5.62
C GLU A 256 57.47 -26.23 4.14
N ALA A 257 58.27 -25.29 3.61
CA ALA A 257 58.82 -25.39 2.27
C ALA A 257 59.75 -26.60 2.11
N ALA A 258 60.63 -26.84 3.09
CA ALA A 258 61.50 -28.02 3.11
C ALA A 258 60.69 -29.33 3.21
N ASN A 259 59.64 -29.36 4.04
CA ASN A 259 58.75 -30.51 4.17
C ASN A 259 58.00 -30.81 2.86
N ARG A 260 57.51 -29.78 2.17
CA ARG A 260 56.87 -29.94 0.85
C ARG A 260 57.83 -30.46 -0.20
N GLN A 261 59.07 -30.00 -0.18
CA GLN A 261 60.11 -30.48 -1.10
C GLN A 261 60.48 -31.93 -0.80
N GLU A 262 60.58 -32.31 0.47
CA GLU A 262 60.82 -33.70 0.87
C GLU A 262 59.66 -34.62 0.44
N ILE A 263 58.41 -34.21 0.68
CA ILE A 263 57.23 -34.97 0.23
C ILE A 263 57.21 -35.07 -1.31
N ALA A 264 57.56 -34.01 -2.03
CA ALA A 264 57.65 -34.04 -3.49
C ALA A 264 58.71 -35.02 -3.99
N ASN A 265 59.91 -35.01 -3.37
CA ASN A 265 60.98 -35.96 -3.69
C ASN A 265 60.57 -37.40 -3.37
N GLN A 266 59.93 -37.64 -2.22
CA GLN A 266 59.41 -38.96 -1.84
C GLN A 266 58.31 -39.44 -2.79
N LEU A 267 57.48 -38.54 -3.30
CA LEU A 267 56.47 -38.87 -4.32
C LEU A 267 57.14 -39.25 -5.64
N GLU A 268 58.19 -38.54 -6.07
CA GLU A 268 58.95 -38.87 -7.28
C GLU A 268 59.70 -40.21 -7.15
N THR A 269 60.34 -40.49 -6.01
CA THR A 269 61.04 -41.77 -5.79
C THR A 269 60.05 -42.93 -5.73
N THR A 270 58.95 -42.80 -4.99
CA THR A 270 57.88 -43.81 -4.94
C THR A 270 57.28 -44.04 -6.31
N LYS A 271 57.04 -42.97 -7.09
CA LYS A 271 56.57 -43.08 -8.48
C LYS A 271 57.57 -43.85 -9.34
N SER A 272 58.87 -43.58 -9.22
CA SER A 272 59.91 -44.29 -9.98
C SER A 272 60.05 -45.77 -9.60
N GLU A 273 59.91 -46.12 -8.32
CA GLU A 273 59.98 -47.49 -7.83
C GLU A 273 58.75 -48.30 -8.24
N VAL A 274 57.56 -47.70 -8.18
CA VAL A 274 56.32 -48.31 -8.67
C VAL A 274 56.37 -48.50 -10.18
N LEU A 275 56.86 -47.52 -10.95
CA LEU A 275 57.05 -47.65 -12.39
C LEU A 275 58.11 -48.71 -12.77
N GLY A 276 59.13 -48.92 -11.94
CA GLY A 276 60.13 -49.98 -12.13
C GLY A 276 59.63 -51.38 -11.78
N ARG A 277 58.59 -51.50 -10.93
CA ARG A 277 57.93 -52.77 -10.59
C ARG A 277 56.69 -53.08 -11.43
N MET A 278 56.18 -52.10 -12.16
CA MET A 278 55.10 -52.29 -13.14
C MET A 278 55.70 -52.78 -14.46
N ASP A 279 55.41 -54.03 -14.82
CA ASP A 279 55.68 -54.54 -16.16
C ASP A 279 54.76 -53.82 -17.17
N ILE A 280 55.29 -52.77 -17.80
CA ILE A 280 54.61 -51.94 -18.79
C ILE A 280 54.04 -52.82 -19.94
N GLU A 281 54.67 -53.96 -20.21
CA GLU A 281 54.21 -54.94 -21.21
C GLU A 281 52.88 -55.57 -20.80
N SER A 282 52.75 -55.99 -19.53
CA SER A 282 51.52 -56.58 -18.98
C SER A 282 50.33 -55.62 -18.99
N ILE A 283 50.59 -54.34 -18.70
CA ILE A 283 49.56 -53.29 -18.69
C ILE A 283 49.11 -52.99 -20.11
N ASN A 284 50.03 -52.94 -21.07
CA ASN A 284 49.68 -52.81 -22.48
C ASN A 284 48.89 -54.02 -22.99
N GLN A 285 49.23 -55.23 -22.56
CA GLN A 285 48.47 -56.43 -22.91
C GLN A 285 47.06 -56.45 -22.29
N GLU A 286 46.92 -55.97 -21.05
CA GLU A 286 45.63 -55.87 -20.37
C GLU A 286 44.76 -54.75 -20.94
N ALA A 287 45.37 -53.61 -21.30
CA ALA A 287 44.71 -52.53 -22.04
C ALA A 287 44.30 -52.98 -23.45
N PHE A 288 45.13 -53.79 -24.13
CA PHE A 288 44.80 -54.38 -25.43
C PHE A 288 43.66 -55.39 -25.32
N LYS A 289 43.67 -56.25 -24.29
CA LYS A 289 42.55 -57.17 -24.00
C LYS A 289 41.26 -56.42 -23.66
N PHE A 290 41.35 -55.33 -22.90
CA PHE A 290 40.18 -54.52 -22.57
C PHE A 290 39.60 -53.85 -23.83
N THR A 291 40.45 -53.26 -24.67
CA THR A 291 40.01 -52.63 -25.93
C THR A 291 39.51 -53.65 -26.96
N SER A 292 40.12 -54.84 -27.05
CA SER A 292 39.62 -55.92 -27.92
C SER A 292 38.27 -56.44 -27.44
N ASN A 293 38.09 -56.66 -26.13
CA ASN A 293 36.81 -57.09 -25.56
C ASN A 293 35.72 -56.02 -25.76
N LEU A 294 36.08 -54.74 -25.68
CA LEU A 294 35.16 -53.64 -25.92
C LEU A 294 34.81 -53.52 -27.42
N PHE A 295 35.76 -53.78 -28.32
CA PHE A 295 35.52 -53.85 -29.76
C PHE A 295 34.64 -55.05 -30.14
N ASP A 296 34.87 -56.22 -29.55
CA ASP A 296 34.05 -57.42 -29.73
C ASP A 296 32.64 -57.24 -29.16
N ALA A 297 32.49 -56.57 -28.01
CA ALA A 297 31.19 -56.20 -27.47
C ALA A 297 30.44 -55.21 -28.38
N MET A 298 31.15 -54.25 -28.99
CA MET A 298 30.54 -53.32 -29.95
C MET A 298 30.17 -53.96 -31.29
N THR A 299 30.95 -54.94 -31.78
CA THR A 299 30.64 -55.66 -33.02
C THR A 299 29.54 -56.71 -32.82
N ALA A 300 29.48 -57.37 -31.66
CA ALA A 300 28.37 -58.25 -31.27
C ALA A 300 27.05 -57.51 -31.02
N ALA A 301 27.11 -56.21 -30.69
CA ALA A 301 25.94 -55.34 -30.52
C ALA A 301 25.43 -54.70 -31.82
N LYS A 302 25.98 -55.06 -33.00
CA LYS A 302 25.53 -54.52 -34.30
C LYS A 302 24.37 -55.37 -34.88
N PRO A 303 23.16 -54.81 -35.07
CA PRO A 303 21.98 -55.55 -35.52
C PRO A 303 22.06 -55.88 -37.02
N THR A 304 21.58 -57.08 -37.39
CA THR A 304 21.35 -57.53 -38.76
C THR A 304 20.26 -56.69 -39.44
N ALA A 305 20.66 -55.77 -40.32
CA ALA A 305 19.78 -55.17 -41.32
C ALA A 305 20.19 -55.71 -42.70
N GLY A 306 19.27 -56.44 -43.34
CA GLY A 306 19.48 -57.09 -44.64
C GLY A 306 19.59 -56.10 -45.80
N PRO A 307 20.11 -56.52 -46.97
CA PRO A 307 20.12 -55.70 -48.16
C PRO A 307 18.95 -56.08 -49.09
N ASP A 308 18.07 -55.10 -49.35
CA ASP A 308 17.19 -55.09 -50.52
C ASP A 308 18.00 -54.84 -51.80
N HIS A 309 17.70 -55.66 -52.81
CA HIS A 309 17.77 -55.49 -54.26
C HIS A 309 18.68 -54.41 -54.86
N VAL A 310 19.55 -54.80 -55.81
CA VAL A 310 19.54 -54.36 -57.24
C VAL A 310 20.52 -55.27 -58.04
N SER A 311 20.07 -55.82 -59.17
CA SER A 311 20.94 -56.09 -60.33
C SER A 311 20.15 -55.86 -61.63
N PRO A 312 20.73 -55.16 -62.63
CA PRO A 312 20.09 -54.87 -63.91
C PRO A 312 20.52 -55.86 -65.02
N SER A 313 19.63 -56.11 -66.00
CA SER A 313 19.87 -56.18 -67.46
C SER A 313 18.88 -57.13 -68.15
N ASP A 314 18.25 -56.60 -69.21
CA ASP A 314 17.44 -57.22 -70.27
C ASP A 314 15.95 -57.53 -70.01
#